data_AF-A0A7J6D8R6-F1
#
_entry.id   AF-A0A7J6D8R6-F1
#
_cell.length_a   1.000
_cell.length_b   1.000
_cell.length_c   1.000
_cell.angle_alpha   90.00
_cell.angle_beta   90.00
_cell.angle_gamma   90.00
#
_symmetry.space_group_name_H-M   'P 1'
#
loop_
_entity.id
_entity.type
_entity.pdbx_description
1 polymer ?
#
loop_
_entity_poly.entity_id
_entity_poly.type
_entity_poly.pdbx_seq_one_letter_code
_entity_poly.pdbx_strand_id
1 'polypeptide(L)'
;MLIIFYCFILSLLSSVRCAKVITQKPSVLTEEKGRSVTMDCNIEKDYTYVSWYKQIPNTAPQFVLRYYHGQSAPDKYGDGFTSSRFTSKTTSNIDYQLIISNVDVDDSAVYYCGTWDSSVSEGVSQ
;
A
#
# COMPACT_ATOMS: atom_id res chain seq x y z
N MET A 1 24.49 0.13 41.81
CA MET A 1 25.11 -0.63 40.70
C MET A 1 24.13 -1.55 39.96
N LEU A 2 23.32 -2.36 40.65
CA LEU A 2 22.36 -3.29 40.02
C LEU A 2 21.24 -2.61 39.20
N ILE A 3 20.72 -1.46 39.67
CA ILE A 3 19.65 -0.72 38.99
C ILE A 3 20.11 -0.13 37.64
N ILE A 4 21.37 0.33 37.57
CA ILE A 4 21.95 0.89 36.34
C ILE A 4 22.14 -0.21 35.29
N PHE A 5 22.58 -1.41 35.73
CA PHE A 5 22.69 -2.59 34.87
C PHE A 5 21.32 -3.02 34.31
N TYR A 6 20.26 -2.97 35.12
CA TYR A 6 18.90 -3.32 34.69
C TYR A 6 18.33 -2.32 33.66
N CYS A 7 18.53 -1.02 33.88
CA CYS A 7 18.15 0.01 32.90
C CYS A 7 18.93 -0.12 31.58
N PHE A 8 20.21 -0.48 31.64
CA PHE A 8 21.05 -0.70 30.45
C PHE A 8 20.57 -1.91 29.63
N ILE A 9 20.14 -2.98 30.30
CA ILE A 9 19.56 -4.17 29.65
C ILE A 9 18.17 -3.86 29.06
N LEU A 10 17.35 -3.05 29.73
CA LEU A 10 16.07 -2.57 29.18
C LEU A 10 16.26 -1.67 27.94
N SER A 11 17.32 -0.86 27.89
CA SER A 11 17.67 -0.09 26.68
C SER A 11 18.28 -0.94 25.57
N LEU A 12 18.87 -2.10 25.88
CA LEU A 12 19.34 -3.05 24.85
C LEU A 12 18.18 -3.88 24.24
N LEU A 13 17.03 -3.92 24.90
CA LEU A 13 15.78 -4.50 24.38
C LEU A 13 14.99 -3.52 23.50
N SER A 14 15.53 -2.32 23.22
CA SER A 14 14.84 -1.32 22.42
C SER A 14 14.75 -1.74 20.94
N SER A 15 13.57 -2.24 20.59
CA SER A 15 12.95 -2.22 19.26
C SER A 15 13.75 -2.90 18.13
N VAL A 16 13.57 -4.22 18.03
CA VAL A 16 13.59 -4.86 16.72
C VAL A 16 12.41 -4.31 15.92
N ARG A 17 12.63 -3.35 15.01
CA ARG A 17 11.63 -3.00 13.99
C ARG A 17 11.81 -3.94 12.79
N CYS A 18 11.17 -5.09 12.84
CA CYS A 18 11.18 -6.06 11.74
C CYS A 18 9.94 -5.94 10.83
N ALA A 19 9.00 -5.04 11.13
CA ALA A 19 7.86 -4.79 10.27
C ALA A 19 8.13 -3.56 9.39
N LYS A 20 8.29 -3.79 8.09
CA LYS A 20 8.21 -2.74 7.07
C LYS A 20 6.78 -2.21 7.04
N VAL A 21 6.57 -0.91 7.27
CA VAL A 21 5.22 -0.38 7.43
C VAL A 21 4.81 0.36 6.18
N ILE A 22 3.83 -0.20 5.46
CA ILE A 22 3.14 0.52 4.40
C ILE A 22 2.29 1.62 5.04
N THR A 23 2.42 2.85 4.57
CA THR A 23 1.60 3.98 5.04
C THR A 23 0.74 4.53 3.89
N GLN A 24 -0.50 4.89 4.19
CA GLN A 24 -1.45 5.42 3.21
C GLN A 24 -2.12 6.69 3.71
N LYS A 25 -2.40 7.62 2.78
CA LYS A 25 -3.05 8.89 3.06
C LYS A 25 -4.01 9.31 1.93
N PRO A 26 -5.06 10.07 2.23
CA PRO A 26 -5.62 10.27 3.58
C PRO A 26 -6.29 8.98 4.08
N SER A 27 -6.55 8.88 5.39
CA SER A 27 -7.25 7.71 5.97
C SER A 27 -8.74 7.69 5.62
N VAL A 28 -9.32 8.85 5.33
CA VAL A 28 -10.70 9.03 4.88
C VAL A 28 -10.68 10.06 3.76
N LEU A 29 -11.38 9.77 2.67
CA LEU A 29 -11.53 10.65 1.52
C LEU A 29 -12.99 10.64 1.09
N THR A 30 -13.58 11.82 0.97
CA THR A 30 -14.94 12.02 0.50
C THR A 30 -14.88 13.01 -0.65
N GLU A 31 -15.55 12.69 -1.75
CA GLU A 31 -15.52 13.51 -2.95
C GLU A 31 -16.86 13.46 -3.69
N GLU A 32 -17.15 14.48 -4.49
CA GLU A 32 -18.37 14.53 -5.30
C GLU A 32 -18.31 13.59 -6.50
N LYS A 33 -19.48 13.05 -6.89
CA LYS A 33 -19.62 12.23 -8.10
C LYS A 33 -19.04 12.94 -9.32
N GLY A 34 -18.31 12.19 -10.14
CA GLY A 34 -17.71 12.68 -11.38
C GLY A 34 -16.36 13.37 -11.23
N ARG A 35 -15.90 13.61 -9.99
CA ARG A 35 -14.56 14.12 -9.71
C ARG A 35 -13.53 12.99 -9.72
N SER A 36 -12.26 13.35 -9.54
CA SER A 36 -11.18 12.40 -9.37
C SER A 36 -10.63 12.46 -7.96
N VAL A 37 -10.30 11.31 -7.40
CA VAL A 37 -9.66 11.19 -6.09
C VAL A 37 -8.25 10.64 -6.25
N THR A 38 -7.37 11.03 -5.32
CA THR A 38 -6.00 10.51 -5.25
C THR A 38 -5.73 9.98 -3.85
N MET A 39 -5.21 8.76 -3.76
CA MET A 39 -4.75 8.14 -2.52
C MET A 39 -3.26 7.87 -2.62
N ASP A 40 -2.52 8.32 -1.62
CA ASP A 40 -1.08 8.13 -1.51
C ASP A 40 -0.77 6.82 -0.77
N CYS A 41 0.33 6.19 -1.17
CA CYS A 41 0.88 4.99 -0.58
C CYS A 41 2.41 5.07 -0.56
N ASN A 42 3.00 4.99 0.61
CA ASN A 42 4.43 4.80 0.77
C ASN A 42 4.68 3.34 1.16
N ILE A 43 5.44 2.62 0.33
CA ILE A 43 5.71 1.19 0.54
C ILE A 43 7.08 0.91 1.17
N GLU A 44 7.85 1.95 1.51
CA GLU A 44 9.23 1.89 2.04
C GLU A 44 10.19 0.97 1.23
N LYS A 45 9.82 0.57 0.00
CA LYS A 45 10.57 -0.32 -0.88
C LYS A 45 10.84 0.40 -2.19
N ASP A 46 12.09 0.74 -2.41
CA ASP A 46 12.51 1.41 -3.63
C ASP A 46 12.34 0.50 -4.85
N TYR A 47 11.94 1.09 -5.98
CA TYR A 47 12.01 0.49 -7.32
C TYR A 47 11.31 -0.89 -7.44
N THR A 48 10.09 -1.02 -6.90
CA THR A 48 9.33 -2.28 -6.93
C THR A 48 7.91 -2.07 -7.50
N TYR A 49 7.11 -3.12 -7.46
CA TYR A 49 5.68 -3.07 -7.78
C TYR A 49 4.86 -2.60 -6.57
N VAL A 50 3.84 -1.79 -6.84
CA VAL A 50 2.69 -1.60 -5.98
C VAL A 50 1.48 -2.33 -6.58
N SER A 51 0.71 -3.00 -5.74
CA SER A 51 -0.59 -3.57 -6.08
C SER A 51 -1.67 -2.85 -5.29
N TRP A 52 -2.73 -2.44 -5.96
CA TRP A 52 -3.87 -1.77 -5.35
C TRP A 52 -5.05 -2.70 -5.29
N TYR A 53 -5.81 -2.58 -4.21
CA TYR A 53 -6.97 -3.41 -3.97
C TYR A 53 -8.13 -2.57 -3.43
N LYS A 54 -9.34 -3.03 -3.72
CA LYS A 54 -10.60 -2.49 -3.24
C LYS A 54 -11.26 -3.52 -2.33
N GLN A 55 -11.80 -3.10 -1.20
CA GLN A 55 -12.56 -3.96 -0.31
C GLN A 55 -13.82 -3.25 0.17
N ILE A 56 -14.96 -3.85 -0.18
CA ILE A 56 -16.24 -3.50 0.44
C ILE A 56 -16.25 -4.17 1.83
N PRO A 57 -16.76 -3.52 2.89
CA PRO A 57 -16.83 -4.12 4.22
C PRO A 57 -17.43 -5.53 4.20
N ASN A 58 -16.80 -6.46 4.92
CA ASN A 58 -17.18 -7.88 4.99
C ASN A 58 -17.04 -8.68 3.67
N THR A 59 -16.29 -8.17 2.69
CA THR A 59 -15.97 -8.90 1.46
C THR A 59 -14.47 -9.19 1.34
N ALA A 60 -14.11 -10.11 0.45
CA ALA A 60 -12.72 -10.36 0.13
C ALA A 60 -12.12 -9.18 -0.66
N PRO A 61 -10.84 -8.85 -0.41
CA PRO A 61 -9.99 -8.10 -1.32
C PRO A 61 -10.20 -8.33 -2.81
N GLN A 62 -10.58 -7.29 -3.56
CA GLN A 62 -10.57 -7.29 -5.01
C GLN A 62 -9.31 -6.61 -5.52
N PHE A 63 -8.54 -7.29 -6.37
CA PHE A 63 -7.39 -6.71 -7.03
C PHE A 63 -7.85 -5.65 -8.05
N VAL A 64 -7.29 -4.44 -7.98
CA VAL A 64 -7.65 -3.31 -8.85
C VAL A 64 -6.64 -3.21 -9.99
N LEU A 65 -5.37 -3.00 -9.64
CA LEU A 65 -4.28 -2.86 -10.61
C LEU A 65 -2.92 -3.11 -9.96
N ARG A 66 -1.90 -3.35 -10.81
CA ARG A 66 -0.50 -3.39 -10.44
C ARG A 66 0.27 -2.37 -11.28
N TYR A 67 1.24 -1.72 -10.64
CA TYR A 67 2.09 -0.74 -11.28
C TYR A 67 3.54 -0.91 -10.81
N TYR A 68 4.48 -0.86 -11.75
CA TYR A 68 5.92 -0.89 -11.46
C TYR A 68 6.50 0.51 -11.53
N HIS A 69 7.40 0.82 -10.60
CA HIS A 69 8.14 2.08 -10.62
C HIS A 69 8.77 2.36 -12.00
N GLY A 70 8.53 3.58 -12.52
CA GLY A 70 9.11 4.03 -13.79
C GLY A 70 8.36 3.58 -15.05
N GLN A 71 7.29 2.81 -14.93
CA GLN A 71 6.38 2.57 -16.05
C GLN A 71 5.53 3.81 -16.34
N SER A 72 5.05 3.93 -17.58
CA SER A 72 4.13 5.01 -17.97
C SER A 72 2.68 4.75 -17.55
N ALA A 73 2.33 3.49 -17.30
CA ALA A 73 0.99 3.05 -16.93
C ALA A 73 1.02 1.73 -16.13
N PRO A 74 -0.07 1.38 -15.42
CA PRO A 74 -0.22 0.07 -14.78
C PRO A 74 -0.08 -1.09 -15.77
N ASP A 75 0.64 -2.14 -15.38
CA ASP A 75 0.94 -3.30 -16.22
C ASP A 75 -0.14 -4.39 -16.16
N LYS A 76 -1.01 -4.33 -15.14
CA LYS A 76 -2.10 -5.29 -14.95
C LYS A 76 -3.30 -4.63 -14.29
N TYR A 77 -4.50 -5.07 -14.68
CA TYR A 77 -5.78 -4.71 -14.06
C TYR A 77 -6.52 -5.96 -13.58
N GLY A 78 -7.34 -5.82 -12.54
CA GLY A 78 -8.29 -6.84 -12.15
C GLY A 78 -9.60 -6.77 -12.93
N ASP A 79 -10.41 -7.80 -12.77
CA ASP A 79 -11.70 -7.91 -13.47
C ASP A 79 -12.63 -6.75 -13.11
N GLY A 80 -13.20 -6.09 -14.12
CA GLY A 80 -14.07 -4.94 -13.93
C GLY A 80 -13.35 -3.60 -13.70
N PHE A 81 -12.01 -3.57 -13.65
CA PHE A 81 -11.22 -2.35 -13.53
C PHE A 81 -10.54 -1.99 -14.85
N THR A 82 -10.54 -0.70 -15.20
CA THR A 82 -10.03 -0.22 -16.49
C THR A 82 -9.12 0.99 -16.34
N SER A 83 -8.20 1.17 -17.29
CA SER A 83 -7.28 2.32 -17.34
C SER A 83 -7.98 3.66 -17.57
N SER A 84 -9.21 3.67 -18.10
CA SER A 84 -10.01 4.88 -18.26
C SER A 84 -10.48 5.48 -16.93
N ARG A 85 -10.54 4.67 -15.86
CA ARG A 85 -11.00 5.10 -14.54
C ARG A 85 -9.97 4.93 -13.44
N PHE A 86 -9.13 3.91 -13.51
CA PHE A 86 -8.15 3.59 -12.48
C PHE A 86 -6.75 3.67 -13.05
N THR A 87 -5.89 4.46 -12.43
CA THR A 87 -4.47 4.52 -12.80
C THR A 87 -3.59 4.66 -11.56
N SER A 88 -2.32 4.34 -11.71
CA SER A 88 -1.32 4.58 -10.69
C SER A 88 -0.09 5.22 -11.29
N LYS A 89 0.55 6.06 -10.48
CA LYS A 89 1.81 6.71 -10.79
C LYS A 89 2.68 6.74 -9.55
N THR A 90 3.94 7.10 -9.75
CA THR A 90 4.91 7.29 -8.68
C THR A 90 5.32 8.75 -8.58
N THR A 91 5.54 9.24 -7.36
CA THR A 91 6.05 10.59 -7.09
C THR A 91 7.49 10.56 -6.54
N SER A 92 7.93 9.41 -6.05
CA SER A 92 9.29 9.09 -5.61
C SER A 92 9.51 7.58 -5.68
N ASN A 93 10.73 7.10 -5.48
CA ASN A 93 11.04 5.66 -5.55
C ASN A 93 10.20 4.76 -4.62
N ILE A 94 9.63 5.33 -3.55
CA ILE A 94 8.79 4.63 -2.55
C ILE A 94 7.35 5.12 -2.49
N ASP A 95 7.03 6.27 -3.09
CA ASP A 95 5.71 6.89 -3.03
C ASP A 95 4.92 6.64 -4.33
N TYR A 96 3.73 6.07 -4.15
CA TYR A 96 2.80 5.68 -5.19
C TYR A 96 1.45 6.35 -4.95
N GLN A 97 0.74 6.61 -6.03
CA GLN A 97 -0.60 7.17 -6.01
C GLN A 97 -1.56 6.25 -6.75
N LEU A 98 -2.73 6.00 -6.17
CA LEU A 98 -3.91 5.51 -6.90
C LEU A 98 -4.78 6.71 -7.24
N ILE A 99 -5.10 6.84 -8.52
CA ILE A 99 -6.00 7.87 -9.02
C ILE A 99 -7.23 7.16 -9.56
N ILE A 100 -8.40 7.54 -9.03
CA ILE A 100 -9.70 7.08 -9.51
C ILE A 100 -10.42 8.27 -10.12
N SER A 101 -10.71 8.19 -11.41
CA SER A 101 -11.39 9.23 -12.17
C SER A 101 -12.88 8.93 -12.30
N ASN A 102 -13.69 10.00 -12.36
CA ASN A 102 -15.15 9.92 -12.49
C ASN A 102 -15.76 8.99 -11.43
N VAL A 103 -15.46 9.29 -10.16
CA VAL A 103 -15.93 8.50 -9.01
C VAL A 103 -17.46 8.47 -8.94
N ASP A 104 -18.00 7.34 -8.48
CA ASP A 104 -19.43 7.16 -8.21
C ASP A 104 -19.66 6.53 -6.83
N VAL A 105 -20.92 6.42 -6.41
CA VAL A 105 -21.30 5.80 -5.13
C VAL A 105 -20.76 4.38 -4.99
N ASP A 106 -20.72 3.62 -6.09
CA ASP A 106 -20.19 2.25 -6.13
C ASP A 106 -18.68 2.17 -5.86
N ASP A 107 -17.97 3.30 -5.90
CA ASP A 107 -16.55 3.37 -5.55
C ASP A 107 -16.31 3.48 -4.04
N SER A 108 -17.36 3.66 -3.24
CA SER A 108 -17.28 3.73 -1.77
C SER A 108 -16.81 2.41 -1.17
N ALA A 109 -15.55 2.35 -0.77
CA ALA A 109 -14.89 1.16 -0.25
C ALA A 109 -13.60 1.53 0.50
N VAL A 110 -12.99 0.55 1.16
CA VAL A 110 -11.62 0.68 1.66
C VAL A 110 -10.66 0.31 0.53
N TYR A 111 -9.66 1.16 0.28
CA TYR A 111 -8.60 0.88 -0.69
C TYR A 111 -7.26 0.75 0.03
N TYR A 112 -6.52 -0.31 -0.29
CA TYR A 112 -5.19 -0.54 0.26
C TYR A 112 -4.19 -0.83 -0.84
N CYS A 113 -2.97 -0.39 -0.60
CA CYS A 113 -1.82 -0.74 -1.41
C CYS A 113 -1.02 -1.87 -0.73
N GLY A 114 -0.32 -2.65 -1.54
CA GLY A 114 0.59 -3.69 -1.10
C GLY A 114 1.81 -3.77 -2.00
N THR A 115 2.91 -4.25 -1.45
CA THR A 115 4.09 -4.63 -2.23
C THR A 115 4.55 -6.01 -1.80
N TRP A 116 5.25 -6.72 -2.69
CA TRP A 116 5.83 -8.01 -2.34
C TRP A 116 7.00 -7.81 -1.38
N ASP A 117 6.94 -8.43 -0.20
CA ASP A 117 8.07 -8.51 0.70
C ASP A 117 8.85 -9.80 0.47
N SER A 118 10.13 -9.65 0.15
CA SER A 118 11.06 -10.75 -0.11
C SER A 118 12.06 -10.92 1.03
N SER A 119 11.90 -10.17 2.12
CA SER A 119 12.77 -10.26 3.30
C SER A 119 12.50 -11.49 4.17
N VAL A 120 11.33 -12.12 4.01
CA VAL A 120 10.95 -13.36 4.71
C VAL A 120 11.34 -14.56 3.86
N SER A 121 12.46 -15.20 4.19
CA SER A 121 12.82 -16.54 3.71
C SER A 121 12.50 -17.56 4.81
N GLU A 122 11.32 -18.18 4.78
CA GLU A 122 11.06 -19.35 5.63
C GLU A 122 11.58 -20.60 4.91
N GLY A 123 12.69 -21.14 5.40
CA GLY A 123 13.15 -22.46 5.02
C GLY A 123 12.22 -23.51 5.64
N VAL A 124 11.17 -23.91 4.93
CA VAL A 124 10.36 -25.06 5.34
C VAL A 124 11.08 -26.32 4.86
N SER A 125 11.83 -26.98 5.75
CA SER A 125 12.20 -28.37 5.54
C SER A 125 10.93 -29.22 5.67
N GLN A 126 10.47 -29.80 4.57
CA GLN A 126 9.50 -30.91 4.60
C GLN A 126 10.18 -32.18 5.13
#